data_AF-A0A319EHZ3-F1
#
_entry.id   AF-A0A319EHZ3-F1
#
_cell.length_a   1.000
_cell.length_b   1.000
_cell.length_c   1.000
_cell.angle_alpha   90.00
_cell.angle_beta   90.00
_cell.angle_gamma   90.00
#
_symmetry.space_group_name_H-M   'P 1'
#
loop_
_entity.id
_entity.type
_entity.pdbx_description
1 polymer ?
#
loop_
_entity_poly.entity_id
_entity_poly.type
_entity_poly.pdbx_seq_one_letter_code
_entity_poly.pdbx_strand_id
1 'polypeptide(L)'
;IIAGMADDHPVAWHESSKYSQENVSASDHAWVNMEIDYINVALTKEEAKEKGLPPSANFPWDPDYSVYMITSMHSMHCLKSLHRSNLEYRKGVKQSYPTEHLIHCLDNVRQDIMCAADETPRYIPVDASGTATTAVGQYRQCKDWNKLEKWSKENGACFSYNELIRHELLEDQPFPHALRFCPKGSKFLPAVQKFYNMPPDWVPVKPDPPYPEVGVQFDGYDQYTGMS
;
A
#
# COMPACT_ATOMS: atom_id res chain seq x y z
N ILE A 1 -9.82 -4.26 17.19
CA ILE A 1 -8.41 -3.81 17.03
C ILE A 1 -7.55 -5.05 16.81
N ILE A 2 -6.86 -5.17 15.67
CA ILE A 2 -6.21 -6.44 15.30
C ILE A 2 -4.82 -6.56 15.96
N ALA A 3 -4.07 -5.46 16.06
CA ALA A 3 -2.70 -5.44 16.59
C ALA A 3 -2.53 -4.77 17.98
N GLY A 4 -3.63 -4.47 18.68
CA GLY A 4 -3.61 -3.92 20.05
C GLY A 4 -2.91 -2.57 20.25
N MET A 5 -2.68 -1.79 19.19
CA MET A 5 -1.90 -0.55 19.24
C MET A 5 -2.70 0.62 19.81
N ALA A 6 -2.08 1.35 20.73
CA ALA A 6 -2.57 2.62 21.26
C ALA A 6 -1.92 3.80 20.50
N ASP A 7 -2.54 4.97 20.61
CA ASP A 7 -1.97 6.24 20.16
C ASP A 7 -1.00 6.77 21.24
N ASP A 8 0.15 6.12 21.37
CA ASP A 8 1.17 6.39 22.39
C ASP A 8 2.58 6.61 21.82
N HIS A 9 2.68 6.70 20.48
CA HIS A 9 3.92 6.93 19.78
C HIS A 9 4.05 8.42 19.40
N PRO A 10 4.91 9.20 20.08
CA PRO A 10 5.07 10.61 19.78
C PRO A 10 5.80 10.81 18.44
N VAL A 11 5.14 11.49 17.51
CA VAL A 11 5.69 11.82 16.19
C VAL A 11 5.70 13.34 16.01
N ALA A 12 6.85 13.90 15.65
CA ALA A 12 6.96 15.32 15.31
C ALA A 12 6.39 15.59 13.92
N TRP A 13 5.77 16.76 13.72
CA TRP A 13 5.54 17.27 12.37
C TRP A 13 6.87 17.68 11.74
N HIS A 14 7.13 17.18 10.55
CA HIS A 14 8.32 17.52 9.78
C HIS A 14 7.97 18.58 8.73
N GLU A 15 8.86 19.55 8.54
CA GLU A 15 8.73 20.55 7.48
C GLU A 15 8.88 19.92 6.09
N SER A 16 9.80 18.98 5.95
CA SER A 16 10.01 18.21 4.74
C SER A 16 10.32 16.75 5.04
N SER A 17 10.10 15.90 4.05
CA SER A 17 10.50 14.50 4.06
C SER A 17 11.02 14.10 2.69
N LYS A 18 11.46 12.85 2.54
CA LYS A 18 11.83 12.32 1.21
C LYS A 18 10.72 12.45 0.16
N TYR A 19 9.45 12.59 0.58
CA TYR A 19 8.25 12.73 -0.25
C TYR A 19 7.87 14.18 -0.60
N SER A 20 8.64 15.17 -0.15
CA SER A 20 8.37 16.60 -0.38
C SER A 20 9.65 17.42 -0.57
N GLN A 21 10.69 16.78 -1.11
CA GLN A 21 11.99 17.42 -1.35
C GLN A 21 11.91 18.46 -2.46
N GLU A 22 12.77 19.50 -2.39
CA GLU A 22 12.90 20.52 -3.45
C GLU A 22 13.27 19.89 -4.80
N ASN A 23 14.11 18.85 -4.79
CA ASN A 23 14.32 18.00 -5.95
C ASN A 23 13.08 17.15 -6.20
N VAL A 24 12.18 17.67 -7.03
CA VAL A 24 10.90 17.04 -7.34
C VAL A 24 11.07 15.63 -7.92
N SER A 25 12.10 15.39 -8.74
CA SER A 25 12.36 14.04 -9.27
C SER A 25 12.71 13.04 -8.16
N ALA A 26 13.50 13.45 -7.16
CA ALA A 26 13.82 12.60 -6.01
C ALA A 26 12.56 12.32 -5.16
N SER A 27 11.68 13.32 -5.02
CA SER A 27 10.38 13.16 -4.38
C SER A 27 9.49 12.16 -5.12
N ASP A 28 9.36 12.31 -6.44
CA ASP A 28 8.59 11.42 -7.31
C ASP A 28 9.10 9.97 -7.19
N HIS A 29 10.42 9.78 -7.16
CA HIS A 29 11.03 8.47 -6.95
C HIS A 29 10.67 7.87 -5.58
N ALA A 30 10.64 8.69 -4.52
CA ALA A 30 10.26 8.23 -3.19
C ALA A 30 8.79 7.78 -3.13
N TRP A 31 7.88 8.52 -3.79
CA TRP A 31 6.47 8.16 -3.90
C TRP A 31 6.28 6.86 -4.68
N VAL A 32 6.90 6.74 -5.85
CA VAL A 32 6.82 5.55 -6.72
C VAL A 32 7.36 4.31 -6.00
N ASN A 33 8.46 4.44 -5.27
CA ASN A 33 9.12 3.31 -4.59
C ASN A 33 8.59 3.03 -3.18
N MET A 34 7.48 3.65 -2.76
CA MET A 34 6.86 3.36 -1.48
C MET A 34 6.41 1.90 -1.40
N GLU A 35 6.96 1.13 -0.46
CA GLU A 35 6.56 -0.25 -0.22
C GLU A 35 5.16 -0.28 0.40
N ILE A 36 4.20 -0.89 -0.30
CA ILE A 36 2.83 -1.09 0.19
C ILE A 36 2.33 -2.52 0.02
N ASP A 37 3.22 -3.48 -0.24
CA ASP A 37 2.88 -4.91 -0.39
C ASP A 37 2.28 -5.54 0.86
N TYR A 38 2.52 -4.95 2.03
CA TYR A 38 1.96 -5.38 3.31
C TYR A 38 0.55 -4.80 3.57
N ILE A 39 -0.15 -4.38 2.52
CA ILE A 39 -1.55 -3.95 2.57
C ILE A 39 -2.51 -5.12 2.86
N ASN A 40 -2.23 -6.31 2.32
CA ASN A 40 -3.10 -7.48 2.45
C ASN A 40 -2.58 -8.46 3.50
N VAL A 41 -3.44 -8.82 4.45
CA VAL A 41 -3.17 -9.82 5.49
C VAL A 41 -4.12 -11.00 5.38
N ALA A 42 -3.63 -12.19 5.73
CA ALA A 42 -4.43 -13.40 5.84
C ALA A 42 -4.72 -13.68 7.32
N LEU A 43 -5.99 -13.58 7.70
CA LEU A 43 -6.45 -13.89 9.06
C LEU A 43 -7.27 -15.17 9.03
N THR A 44 -7.20 -15.97 10.10
CA THR A 44 -8.14 -17.10 10.22
C THR A 44 -9.57 -16.56 10.31
N LYS A 45 -10.52 -17.32 9.78
CA LYS A 45 -11.95 -16.98 9.87
C LYS A 45 -12.42 -16.91 11.32
N GLU A 46 -11.84 -17.73 12.19
CA GLU A 46 -12.10 -17.71 13.63
C GLU A 46 -11.58 -16.42 14.29
N GLU A 47 -10.30 -16.07 14.09
CA GLU A 47 -9.71 -14.83 14.63
C GLU A 47 -10.47 -13.59 14.14
N ALA A 48 -10.82 -13.54 12.85
CA ALA A 48 -11.58 -12.44 12.29
C ALA A 48 -12.95 -12.29 12.98
N LYS A 49 -13.65 -13.42 13.21
CA LYS A 49 -14.92 -13.46 13.92
C LYS A 49 -14.78 -13.01 15.37
N GLU A 50 -13.77 -13.49 16.10
CA GLU A 50 -13.50 -13.10 17.49
C GLU A 50 -13.24 -11.60 17.62
N LYS A 51 -12.57 -11.00 16.62
CA LYS A 51 -12.30 -9.57 16.56
C LYS A 51 -13.49 -8.74 16.02
N GLY A 52 -14.62 -9.38 15.73
CA GLY A 52 -15.83 -8.73 15.23
C GLY A 52 -15.71 -8.19 13.80
N LEU A 53 -14.76 -8.71 13.00
CA LEU A 53 -14.61 -8.33 11.60
C LEU A 53 -15.71 -8.98 10.75
N PRO A 54 -16.26 -8.28 9.75
CA PRO A 54 -17.18 -8.88 8.79
C PRO A 54 -16.45 -9.96 7.97
N PRO A 55 -17.16 -10.99 7.46
CA PRO A 55 -16.57 -11.95 6.54
C PRO A 55 -15.94 -11.25 5.33
N SER A 56 -14.76 -11.72 4.93
CA SER A 56 -14.05 -11.21 3.75
C SER A 56 -13.78 -12.32 2.74
N ALA A 57 -13.23 -11.95 1.58
CA ALA A 57 -12.85 -12.87 0.51
C ALA A 57 -11.99 -14.03 1.04
N ASN A 58 -12.23 -15.23 0.52
CA ASN A 58 -11.45 -16.41 0.88
C ASN A 58 -9.99 -16.22 0.45
N PHE A 59 -9.07 -16.65 1.30
CA PHE A 59 -7.67 -16.73 0.92
C PHE A 59 -7.42 -17.97 0.05
N PRO A 60 -6.84 -17.84 -1.16
CA PRO A 60 -6.71 -18.98 -2.08
C PRO A 60 -5.81 -20.11 -1.58
N TRP A 61 -4.88 -19.81 -0.67
CA TRP A 61 -3.85 -20.77 -0.23
C TRP A 61 -4.19 -21.55 1.02
N ASP A 62 -5.25 -21.13 1.74
CA ASP A 62 -5.72 -21.82 2.93
C ASP A 62 -7.23 -21.52 3.15
N PRO A 63 -8.11 -22.54 3.10
CA PRO A 63 -9.55 -22.34 3.20
C PRO A 63 -10.01 -21.83 4.57
N ASP A 64 -9.19 -21.96 5.61
CA ASP A 64 -9.50 -21.46 6.96
C ASP A 64 -9.22 -19.97 7.12
N TYR A 65 -8.64 -19.33 6.09
CA TYR A 65 -8.25 -17.93 6.10
C TYR A 65 -9.08 -17.08 5.14
N SER A 66 -9.17 -15.80 5.49
CA SER A 66 -9.72 -14.73 4.64
C SER A 66 -8.68 -13.62 4.47
N VAL A 67 -8.72 -12.94 3.33
CA VAL A 67 -7.85 -11.80 3.04
C VAL A 67 -8.51 -10.51 3.53
N TYR A 68 -7.77 -9.67 4.24
CA TYR A 68 -8.20 -8.34 4.64
C TYR A 68 -7.17 -7.31 4.18
N MET A 69 -7.65 -6.12 3.82
CA MET A 69 -6.80 -4.96 3.61
C MET A 69 -6.68 -4.16 4.90
N ILE A 70 -5.47 -3.67 5.18
CA ILE A 70 -5.21 -2.75 6.28
C ILE A 70 -5.61 -1.35 5.86
N THR A 71 -6.50 -0.72 6.63
CA THR A 71 -7.09 0.59 6.33
C THR A 71 -6.02 1.64 6.01
N SER A 72 -5.03 1.84 6.90
CA SER A 72 -3.97 2.83 6.66
C SER A 72 -3.15 2.53 5.41
N MET A 73 -2.96 1.25 5.07
CA MET A 73 -2.23 0.86 3.86
C MET A 73 -3.07 1.09 2.61
N HIS A 74 -4.40 0.95 2.69
CA HIS A 74 -5.30 1.37 1.63
C HIS A 74 -5.27 2.89 1.45
N SER A 75 -5.23 3.69 2.53
CA SER A 75 -5.02 5.14 2.43
C SER A 75 -3.67 5.49 1.78
N MET A 76 -2.59 4.77 2.10
CA MET A 76 -1.28 4.96 1.46
C MET A 76 -1.31 4.61 -0.03
N HIS A 77 -2.02 3.54 -0.41
CA HIS A 77 -2.28 3.21 -1.81
C HIS A 77 -3.02 4.36 -2.52
N CYS A 78 -4.09 4.90 -1.93
CA CYS A 78 -4.82 6.03 -2.48
C CYS A 78 -3.94 7.26 -2.68
N LEU A 79 -3.11 7.63 -1.69
CA LEU A 79 -2.17 8.74 -1.81
C LEU A 79 -1.17 8.52 -2.94
N LYS A 80 -0.70 7.28 -3.10
CA LYS A 80 0.23 6.88 -4.16
C LYS A 80 -0.42 7.00 -5.55
N SER A 81 -1.68 6.57 -5.70
CA SER A 81 -2.45 6.72 -6.94
C SER A 81 -2.71 8.19 -7.29
N LEU A 82 -3.03 9.03 -6.31
CA LEU A 82 -3.21 10.48 -6.49
C LEU A 82 -1.90 11.16 -6.90
N HIS A 83 -0.78 10.79 -6.28
CA HIS A 83 0.54 11.29 -6.68
C HIS A 83 0.88 10.88 -8.11
N ARG A 84 0.62 9.61 -8.50
CA ARG A 84 0.81 9.13 -9.87
C ARG A 84 0.01 9.96 -10.88
N SER A 85 -1.26 10.23 -10.59
CA SER A 85 -2.13 11.09 -11.40
C SER A 85 -1.56 12.50 -11.58
N ASN A 86 -1.08 13.12 -10.49
CA ASN A 86 -0.42 14.43 -10.55
C ASN A 86 0.85 14.40 -11.41
N LEU A 87 1.69 13.37 -11.25
CA LEU A 87 2.92 13.20 -12.02
C LEU A 87 2.62 13.04 -13.52
N GLU A 88 1.61 12.25 -13.88
CA GLU A 88 1.15 12.07 -15.26
C GLU A 88 0.63 13.37 -15.86
N TYR A 89 -0.13 14.15 -15.08
CA TYR A 89 -0.58 15.48 -15.49
C TYR A 89 0.59 16.43 -15.74
N ARG A 90 1.57 16.50 -14.82
CA ARG A 90 2.78 17.36 -14.98
C ARG A 90 3.62 16.98 -16.19
N LYS A 91 3.62 15.71 -16.59
CA LYS A 91 4.34 15.22 -17.77
C LYS A 91 3.50 15.28 -19.07
N GLY A 92 2.23 15.69 -19.00
CA GLY A 92 1.35 15.78 -20.17
C GLY A 92 1.03 14.43 -20.79
N VAL A 93 1.01 13.36 -20.01
CA VAL A 93 0.70 11.99 -20.48
C VAL A 93 -0.70 11.56 -20.06
N LYS A 94 -1.22 10.50 -20.70
CA LYS A 94 -2.51 9.92 -20.35
C LYS A 94 -2.51 9.42 -18.90
N GLN A 95 -3.61 9.65 -18.20
CA GLN A 95 -3.83 9.16 -16.84
C GLN A 95 -3.94 7.63 -16.84
N SER A 96 -3.22 6.97 -15.94
CA SER A 96 -3.28 5.51 -15.77
C SER A 96 -4.54 5.06 -15.04
N TYR A 97 -5.00 5.86 -14.07
CA TYR A 97 -6.20 5.58 -13.30
C TYR A 97 -7.41 6.29 -13.91
N PRO A 98 -8.57 5.62 -13.97
CA PRO A 98 -9.78 6.27 -14.41
C PRO A 98 -10.28 7.22 -13.31
N THR A 99 -11.13 8.18 -13.69
CA THR A 99 -11.49 9.31 -12.81
C THR A 99 -12.24 8.84 -11.56
N GLU A 100 -13.11 7.85 -11.70
CA GLU A 100 -13.87 7.23 -10.61
C GLU A 100 -12.96 6.59 -9.56
N HIS A 101 -11.84 5.99 -9.97
CA HIS A 101 -10.86 5.43 -9.03
C HIS A 101 -10.20 6.54 -8.21
N LEU A 102 -9.83 7.66 -8.86
CA LEU A 102 -9.24 8.81 -8.17
C LEU A 102 -10.23 9.49 -7.21
N ILE A 103 -11.51 9.59 -7.59
CA ILE A 103 -12.58 10.10 -6.71
C ILE A 103 -12.76 9.19 -5.49
N HIS A 104 -12.75 7.86 -5.69
CA HIS A 104 -12.78 6.90 -4.59
C HIS A 104 -11.56 7.06 -3.68
N CYS A 105 -10.35 7.20 -4.23
CA CYS A 105 -9.14 7.44 -3.45
C CYS A 105 -9.24 8.72 -2.60
N LEU A 106 -9.76 9.82 -3.17
CA LEU A 106 -9.96 11.07 -2.45
C LEU A 106 -10.94 10.90 -1.28
N ASP A 107 -12.07 10.23 -1.51
CA ASP A 107 -13.07 10.01 -0.47
C ASP A 107 -12.59 9.04 0.61
N ASN A 108 -11.85 7.98 0.26
CA ASN A 108 -11.27 7.06 1.24
C ASN A 108 -10.34 7.81 2.21
N VAL A 109 -9.40 8.60 1.69
CA VAL A 109 -8.48 9.40 2.53
C VAL A 109 -9.26 10.41 3.39
N ARG A 110 -10.31 11.04 2.84
CA ARG A 110 -11.17 11.95 3.61
C ARG A 110 -11.88 11.22 4.76
N GLN A 111 -12.45 10.04 4.51
CA GLN A 111 -13.12 9.23 5.53
C GLN A 111 -12.15 8.80 6.64
N ASP A 112 -10.94 8.38 6.27
CA ASP A 112 -9.91 7.98 7.24
C ASP A 112 -9.48 9.15 8.14
N ILE A 113 -9.28 10.35 7.57
CA ILE A 113 -8.98 11.56 8.34
C ILE A 113 -10.12 11.90 9.31
N MET A 114 -11.37 11.84 8.85
CA MET A 114 -12.53 12.13 9.69
C MET A 114 -12.76 11.07 10.78
N CYS A 115 -12.44 9.81 10.49
CA CYS A 115 -12.51 8.71 11.46
C CYS A 115 -11.45 8.88 12.55
N ALA A 116 -10.22 9.27 12.16
CA ALA A 116 -9.14 9.53 13.12
C ALA A 116 -9.42 10.75 14.01
N ALA A 117 -10.04 11.80 13.43
CA ALA A 117 -10.44 13.03 14.14
C ALA A 117 -9.34 13.61 15.06
N ASP A 118 -8.09 13.65 14.58
CA ASP A 118 -6.96 14.19 15.35
C ASP A 118 -7.21 15.65 15.75
N GLU A 119 -7.46 15.86 17.03
CA GLU A 119 -7.84 17.13 17.64
C GLU A 119 -6.63 17.97 18.09
N THR A 120 -5.40 17.50 17.83
CA THR A 120 -4.17 18.20 18.23
C THR A 120 -4.08 19.59 17.59
N PRO A 121 -4.15 20.69 18.38
CA PRO A 121 -4.06 22.04 17.81
C PRO A 121 -2.66 22.30 17.27
N ARG A 122 -2.55 22.75 16.01
CA ARG A 122 -1.26 23.06 15.38
C ARG A 122 -0.81 24.47 15.75
N TYR A 123 0.38 24.62 16.32
CA TYR A 123 0.94 25.95 16.56
C TYR A 123 1.29 26.63 15.22
N ILE A 124 1.14 27.95 15.18
CA ILE A 124 1.56 28.80 14.07
C ILE A 124 2.73 29.64 14.59
N PRO A 125 3.92 29.65 13.94
CA PRO A 125 5.03 30.48 14.35
C PRO A 125 4.64 31.97 14.39
N VAL A 126 5.08 32.69 15.42
CA VAL A 126 4.73 34.11 15.64
C VAL A 126 5.32 35.01 14.53
N ASP A 127 6.42 34.56 13.92
CA ASP A 127 7.18 35.22 12.87
C ASP A 127 6.98 34.58 11.49
N ALA A 128 5.88 33.85 11.27
CA ALA A 128 5.56 33.13 10.03
C ALA A 128 5.34 34.01 8.78
N SER A 129 5.85 35.25 8.76
CA SER A 129 5.73 36.15 7.61
C SER A 129 6.35 35.52 6.37
N GLY A 130 5.49 35.03 5.46
CA GLY A 130 5.88 34.49 4.16
C GLY A 130 6.07 32.97 4.09
N THR A 131 5.87 32.21 5.17
CA THR A 131 5.98 30.73 5.15
C THR A 131 4.71 30.07 5.68
N ALA A 132 4.12 29.14 4.92
CA ALA A 132 2.97 28.33 5.34
C ALA A 132 3.36 27.17 6.30
N THR A 133 4.36 27.38 7.14
CA THR A 133 4.86 26.35 8.07
C THR A 133 4.03 26.38 9.36
N THR A 134 3.44 25.23 9.70
CA THR A 134 2.67 25.07 10.95
C THR A 134 3.09 23.79 11.65
N ALA A 135 3.07 23.82 12.99
CA ALA A 135 3.39 22.70 13.86
C ALA A 135 4.79 22.08 13.72
N VAL A 136 5.73 22.63 12.94
CA VAL A 136 7.05 22.00 12.72
C VAL A 136 7.76 21.72 14.07
N GLY A 137 8.13 20.47 14.32
CA GLY A 137 8.72 20.05 15.60
C GLY A 137 7.72 19.85 16.75
N GLN A 138 6.46 20.23 16.59
CA GLN A 138 5.39 19.87 17.52
C GLN A 138 5.09 18.38 17.43
N TYR A 139 4.93 17.73 18.58
CA TYR A 139 4.58 16.33 18.66
C TYR A 139 3.06 16.11 18.63
N ARG A 140 2.65 15.03 17.98
CA ARG A 140 1.32 14.42 18.09
C ARG A 140 1.47 12.96 18.51
N GLN A 141 0.44 12.39 19.11
CA GLN A 141 0.42 10.96 19.43
C GLN A 141 -0.10 10.19 18.23
N CYS A 142 0.55 9.09 17.89
CA CYS A 142 0.19 8.22 16.78
C CYS A 142 0.26 6.77 17.24
N LYS A 143 -0.32 5.86 16.45
CA LYS A 143 0.08 4.45 16.49
C LYS A 143 1.46 4.29 15.86
N ASP A 144 2.24 3.37 16.40
CA ASP A 144 3.56 3.04 15.88
C ASP A 144 3.46 2.33 14.52
N TRP A 145 3.86 3.06 13.46
CA TRP A 145 3.85 2.55 12.08
C TRP A 145 4.72 1.31 11.91
N ASN A 146 5.89 1.25 12.56
CA ASN A 146 6.81 0.14 12.42
C ASN A 146 6.24 -1.14 13.03
N LYS A 147 5.49 -1.02 14.14
CA LYS A 147 4.76 -2.16 14.70
C LYS A 147 3.68 -2.65 13.74
N LEU A 148 2.96 -1.73 13.09
CA LEU A 148 1.91 -2.09 12.12
C LEU A 148 2.52 -2.79 10.90
N GLU A 149 3.56 -2.21 10.33
CA GLU A 149 4.28 -2.80 9.20
C GLU A 149 4.78 -4.21 9.53
N LYS A 150 5.44 -4.37 10.69
CA LYS A 150 5.93 -5.67 11.15
C LYS A 150 4.78 -6.68 11.25
N TRP A 151 3.71 -6.32 11.95
CA TRP A 151 2.56 -7.20 12.14
C TRP A 151 1.91 -7.57 10.78
N SER A 152 1.78 -6.61 9.87
CA SER A 152 1.22 -6.87 8.53
C SER A 152 2.11 -7.79 7.69
N LYS A 153 3.44 -7.63 7.76
CA LYS A 153 4.39 -8.52 7.07
C LYS A 153 4.35 -9.94 7.63
N GLU A 154 4.24 -10.09 8.95
CA GLU A 154 4.11 -11.40 9.62
C GLU A 154 2.79 -12.12 9.28
N ASN A 155 1.72 -11.36 9.03
CA ASN A 155 0.40 -11.88 8.67
C ASN A 155 0.08 -11.73 7.18
N GLY A 156 1.09 -11.49 6.33
CA GLY A 156 0.88 -11.11 4.93
C GLY A 156 0.19 -12.18 4.09
N ALA A 157 -0.71 -11.76 3.20
CA ALA A 157 -1.45 -12.64 2.29
C ALA A 157 -0.67 -12.95 0.99
N CYS A 158 0.66 -13.04 1.04
CA CYS A 158 1.51 -13.32 -0.12
C CYS A 158 1.32 -12.32 -1.28
N PHE A 159 0.99 -11.07 -0.96
CA PHE A 159 0.61 -10.06 -1.94
C PHE A 159 1.83 -9.33 -2.54
N SER A 160 1.73 -9.02 -3.83
CA SER A 160 2.59 -8.08 -4.54
C SER A 160 1.72 -6.99 -5.16
N TYR A 161 1.90 -5.77 -4.66
CA TYR A 161 1.17 -4.61 -5.18
C TYR A 161 1.64 -4.25 -6.59
N ASN A 162 2.93 -4.41 -6.88
CA ASN A 162 3.45 -4.18 -8.21
C ASN A 162 2.70 -5.04 -9.22
N GLU A 163 2.54 -6.35 -8.98
CA GLU A 163 1.71 -7.21 -9.84
C GLU A 163 0.24 -6.80 -9.92
N LEU A 164 -0.34 -6.32 -8.82
CA LEU A 164 -1.71 -5.85 -8.90
C LEU A 164 -1.81 -4.69 -9.88
N ILE A 165 -0.95 -3.67 -9.81
CA ILE A 165 -0.96 -2.55 -10.77
C ILE A 165 -0.74 -3.01 -12.21
N ARG A 166 0.17 -3.97 -12.41
CA ARG A 166 0.45 -4.57 -13.71
C ARG A 166 -0.83 -4.99 -14.43
N HIS A 167 -1.77 -5.47 -13.63
CA HIS A 167 -3.01 -6.07 -14.07
C HIS A 167 -4.26 -5.25 -13.72
N GLU A 168 -4.23 -4.28 -12.82
CA GLU A 168 -5.31 -3.30 -12.62
C GLU A 168 -5.47 -2.44 -13.86
N LEU A 169 -4.36 -2.15 -14.54
CA LEU A 169 -4.38 -1.50 -15.87
C LEU A 169 -4.91 -2.42 -16.98
N LEU A 170 -5.09 -3.71 -16.68
CA LEU A 170 -5.58 -4.75 -17.58
C LEU A 170 -6.70 -5.52 -16.85
N GLU A 171 -7.86 -4.89 -16.68
CA GLU A 171 -9.02 -5.26 -15.83
C GLU A 171 -9.44 -6.76 -15.76
N ASP A 172 -8.86 -7.65 -16.58
CA ASP A 172 -9.26 -9.03 -16.82
C ASP A 172 -8.48 -10.11 -16.05
N GLN A 173 -7.53 -9.78 -15.15
CA GLN A 173 -6.75 -10.81 -14.43
C GLN A 173 -7.25 -11.08 -13.00
N PRO A 174 -7.32 -12.36 -12.58
CA PRO A 174 -7.91 -12.73 -11.30
C PRO A 174 -6.96 -12.50 -10.12
N PHE A 175 -7.55 -12.19 -8.96
CA PHE A 175 -6.92 -11.99 -7.64
C PHE A 175 -5.82 -13.01 -7.23
N PRO A 176 -5.86 -14.31 -7.61
CA PRO A 176 -4.81 -15.26 -7.26
C PRO A 176 -3.41 -14.86 -7.74
N HIS A 177 -3.28 -14.16 -8.88
CA HIS A 177 -1.97 -13.82 -9.43
C HIS A 177 -1.19 -12.85 -8.54
N ALA A 178 -1.84 -11.79 -8.05
CA ALA A 178 -1.20 -10.84 -7.14
C ALA A 178 -0.91 -11.43 -5.75
N LEU A 179 -1.54 -12.55 -5.39
CA LEU A 179 -1.37 -13.24 -4.11
C LEU A 179 -0.33 -14.38 -4.15
N ARG A 180 0.40 -14.59 -5.26
CA ARG A 180 1.36 -15.71 -5.34
C ARG A 180 2.70 -15.46 -4.66
N PHE A 181 2.98 -14.27 -4.12
CA PHE A 181 4.32 -13.83 -3.66
C PHE A 181 4.59 -14.12 -2.20
N CYS A 182 4.47 -15.39 -1.82
CA CYS A 182 4.79 -15.81 -0.46
C CYS A 182 6.31 -15.71 -0.20
N PRO A 183 6.75 -15.13 0.93
CA PRO A 183 8.16 -15.10 1.29
C PRO A 183 8.69 -16.52 1.57
N LYS A 184 10.02 -16.68 1.45
CA LYS A 184 10.72 -17.92 1.82
C LYS A 184 10.41 -18.26 3.29
N GLY A 185 9.87 -19.47 3.53
CA GLY A 185 9.47 -19.93 4.85
C GLY A 185 8.01 -19.67 5.22
N SER A 186 7.23 -19.02 4.36
CA SER A 186 5.78 -18.91 4.56
C SER A 186 5.12 -20.29 4.59
N LYS A 187 4.23 -20.51 5.55
CA LYS A 187 3.39 -21.73 5.63
C LYS A 187 2.47 -21.91 4.43
N PHE A 188 2.18 -20.82 3.69
CA PHE A 188 1.32 -20.83 2.52
C PHE A 188 2.08 -21.12 1.21
N LEU A 189 3.42 -21.00 1.20
CA LEU A 189 4.24 -21.20 0.01
C LEU A 189 4.04 -22.60 -0.64
N PRO A 190 3.93 -23.72 0.11
CA PRO A 190 3.66 -25.03 -0.49
C PRO A 190 2.34 -25.09 -1.27
N ALA A 191 1.29 -24.40 -0.79
CA ALA A 191 0.01 -24.35 -1.49
C ALA A 191 0.11 -23.54 -2.80
N VAL A 192 0.85 -22.43 -2.77
CA VAL A 192 1.15 -21.64 -3.99
C VAL A 192 1.94 -22.49 -5.00
N GLN A 193 3.02 -23.13 -4.56
CA GLN A 193 3.87 -23.98 -5.42
C GLN A 193 3.04 -25.06 -6.11
N LYS A 194 2.17 -25.75 -5.34
CA LYS A 194 1.26 -26.77 -5.88
C LYS A 194 0.28 -26.18 -6.89
N PHE A 195 -0.33 -25.03 -6.61
CA PHE A 195 -1.30 -24.40 -7.51
C PHE A 195 -0.67 -24.01 -8.86
N TYR A 196 0.55 -23.46 -8.84
CA TYR A 196 1.28 -23.04 -10.04
C TYR A 196 2.16 -24.13 -10.66
N ASN A 197 2.10 -25.38 -10.16
CA ASN A 197 2.93 -26.50 -10.62
C ASN A 197 4.45 -26.20 -10.58
N MET A 198 4.90 -25.53 -9.52
CA MET A 198 6.30 -25.15 -9.29
C MET A 198 7.01 -26.14 -8.36
N PRO A 199 8.34 -26.32 -8.49
CA PRO A 199 9.09 -27.24 -7.64
C PRO A 199 9.21 -26.72 -6.19
N PRO A 200 9.46 -27.61 -5.18
CA PRO A 200 9.46 -27.23 -3.77
C PRO A 200 10.50 -26.18 -3.34
N ASP A 201 11.57 -26.02 -4.13
CA ASP A 201 12.63 -25.03 -3.91
C ASP A 201 12.35 -23.68 -4.60
N TRP A 202 11.31 -23.60 -5.43
CA TRP A 202 10.91 -22.36 -6.09
C TRP A 202 10.35 -21.36 -5.08
N VAL A 203 10.85 -20.13 -5.13
CA VAL A 203 10.31 -18.99 -4.37
C VAL A 203 9.90 -17.90 -5.37
N PRO A 204 8.68 -17.38 -5.29
CA PRO A 204 8.22 -16.30 -6.16
C PRO A 204 9.07 -15.05 -5.91
N VAL A 205 9.58 -14.46 -6.98
CA VAL A 205 10.30 -13.18 -6.93
C VAL A 205 9.31 -12.07 -7.19
N LYS A 206 9.15 -11.15 -6.23
CA LYS A 206 8.33 -9.96 -6.42
C LYS A 206 8.90 -9.12 -7.55
N PRO A 207 8.07 -8.54 -8.43
CA PRO A 207 8.55 -7.59 -9.41
C PRO A 207 9.24 -6.41 -8.72
N ASP A 208 10.43 -6.08 -9.21
CA ASP A 208 11.15 -4.91 -8.72
C ASP A 208 10.31 -3.65 -8.92
N PRO A 209 10.31 -2.72 -7.96
CA PRO A 209 9.98 -1.34 -8.26
C PRO A 209 11.01 -0.79 -9.28
N PRO A 210 10.66 0.20 -10.10
CA PRO A 210 9.47 1.03 -9.99
C PRO A 210 8.28 0.52 -10.81
N TYR A 211 7.14 1.20 -10.62
CA TYR A 211 6.06 1.26 -11.60
C TYR A 211 6.62 1.47 -13.01
N PRO A 212 5.90 1.10 -14.08
CA PRO A 212 6.25 1.56 -15.41
C PRO A 212 6.47 3.08 -15.39
N GLU A 213 7.61 3.51 -15.94
CA GLU A 213 8.00 4.91 -16.00
C GLU A 213 6.86 5.75 -16.61
N VAL A 214 6.63 6.93 -16.05
CA VAL A 214 5.55 7.81 -16.54
C VAL A 214 5.86 8.26 -17.97
N GLY A 215 4.98 7.90 -18.90
CA GLY A 215 5.12 8.20 -20.32
C GLY A 215 5.76 7.11 -21.18
N VAL A 216 6.17 5.98 -20.60
CA VAL A 216 6.55 4.79 -21.38
C VAL A 216 5.27 4.06 -21.80
N GLN A 217 5.15 3.77 -23.09
CA GLN A 217 4.09 2.91 -23.60
C GLN A 217 4.21 1.56 -22.90
N PHE A 218 3.19 1.22 -22.12
CA PHE A 218 3.16 0.00 -21.35
C PHE A 218 2.72 -1.15 -22.28
N ASP A 219 3.67 -1.75 -22.99
CA ASP A 219 3.44 -2.83 -23.98
C ASP A 219 3.19 -4.21 -23.35
N GLY A 220 2.63 -4.25 -22.13
CA GLY A 220 2.39 -5.50 -21.40
C GLY A 220 3.65 -6.12 -20.78
N TYR A 221 3.43 -7.25 -20.08
CA TYR A 221 4.48 -7.98 -19.34
C TYR A 221 5.02 -9.21 -20.07
N ASP A 222 4.82 -9.31 -21.38
CA ASP A 222 5.22 -10.49 -22.17
C ASP A 222 6.72 -10.84 -22.02
N GLN A 223 7.56 -9.84 -21.71
CA GLN A 223 8.99 -10.02 -21.49
C GLN A 223 9.38 -10.53 -20.08
N TYR A 224 8.45 -10.59 -19.12
CA TYR A 224 8.72 -10.96 -17.72
C TYR A 224 8.00 -12.23 -17.25
N THR A 225 7.09 -12.79 -18.04
CA THR A 225 6.37 -14.02 -17.65
C THR A 225 7.23 -15.27 -17.79
N GLY A 226 8.31 -15.26 -18.58
CA GLY A 226 9.13 -16.45 -18.84
C GLY A 226 8.30 -17.64 -19.35
N MET A 227 7.08 -17.38 -19.81
CA MET A 227 6.12 -18.35 -20.30
C MET A 227 6.02 -18.11 -21.81
N SER A 228 6.76 -18.93 -22.55
CA SER A 228 6.43 -19.25 -23.94
C SER A 228 5.15 -20.08 -24.00
#